data_AF-A0A965UL17-F1
#
_entry.id   AF-A0A965UL17-F1
#
_cell.length_a   1.000
_cell.length_b   1.000
_cell.length_c   1.000
_cell.angle_alpha   90.00
_cell.angle_beta   90.00
_cell.angle_gamma   90.00
#
_symmetry.space_group_name_H-M   'P 1'
#
loop_
_entity.id
_entity.type
_entity.pdbx_description
1 polymer ?
#
loop_
_entity_poly.entity_id
_entity_poly.type
_entity_poly.pdbx_seq_one_letter_code
_entity_poly.pdbx_strand_id
1 'polypeptide(L)'
;MTEKSESKKFDKLNETFNVSGEVVETEIIKETHENKIGEISNSIQDIKKDYEYTRGNLYSLIEKGQEAINGILQLAQESEMPRAYEVAGQLIKNVADATDKLMDLQKKLKNIEEDKQPRGPTNVTNALFVGSTAELSKLLKKQSKKTEE
;
A
#
# COMPACT_ATOMS: atom_id res chain seq x y z
N MET A 1 -45.33 -17.01 -26.30
CA MET A 1 -46.47 -17.37 -25.43
C MET A 1 -45.95 -18.12 -24.19
N THR A 2 -45.10 -17.50 -23.37
CA THR A 2 -44.42 -18.23 -22.27
C THR A 2 -44.29 -17.46 -20.96
N GLU A 3 -44.74 -16.20 -20.87
CA GLU A 3 -44.60 -15.40 -19.64
C GLU A 3 -45.80 -15.50 -18.69
N LYS A 4 -46.98 -15.92 -19.18
CA LYS A 4 -48.19 -15.98 -18.34
C LYS A 4 -48.28 -17.21 -17.43
N SER A 5 -47.28 -18.09 -17.43
CA SER A 5 -47.28 -19.34 -16.65
C SER A 5 -46.50 -19.26 -15.34
N GLU A 6 -45.54 -18.34 -15.19
CA GLU A 6 -44.68 -18.28 -13.99
C GLU A 6 -45.32 -17.52 -12.82
N SER A 7 -46.14 -16.50 -13.08
CA SER A 7 -46.82 -15.73 -12.02
C SER A 7 -47.72 -16.62 -11.13
N LYS A 8 -48.41 -17.62 -11.72
CA LYS A 8 -49.30 -18.53 -10.97
C LYS A 8 -48.59 -19.45 -9.99
N LYS A 9 -47.26 -19.61 -10.09
CA LYS A 9 -46.50 -20.52 -9.23
C LYS A 9 -46.30 -19.98 -7.82
N PHE A 10 -46.36 -18.66 -7.66
CA PHE A 10 -46.06 -17.99 -6.39
C PHE A 10 -47.31 -17.53 -5.63
N ASP A 11 -48.48 -17.52 -6.27
CA ASP A 11 -49.76 -17.17 -5.64
C ASP A 11 -50.07 -18.04 -4.40
N LYS A 12 -49.79 -19.35 -4.49
CA LYS A 12 -50.02 -20.30 -3.38
C LYS A 12 -49.08 -20.07 -2.19
N LEU A 13 -47.87 -19.55 -2.45
CA LEU A 13 -46.93 -19.17 -1.40
C LEU A 13 -47.37 -17.86 -0.75
N ASN A 14 -47.79 -16.88 -1.55
CA ASN A 14 -48.29 -15.60 -1.05
C ASN A 14 -49.51 -15.77 -0.14
N GLU A 15 -50.43 -16.69 -0.47
CA GLU A 15 -51.59 -17.04 0.37
C GLU A 15 -51.17 -17.75 1.68
N THR A 16 -50.20 -18.66 1.63
CA THR A 16 -49.70 -19.39 2.82
C THR A 16 -49.00 -18.46 3.82
N PHE A 17 -48.29 -17.44 3.32
CA PHE A 17 -47.57 -16.47 4.15
C PHE A 17 -48.38 -15.18 4.41
N ASN A 18 -49.62 -15.11 3.93
CA ASN A 18 -50.51 -13.96 4.06
C ASN A 18 -49.87 -12.64 3.60
N VAL A 19 -49.09 -12.69 2.52
CA VAL A 19 -48.35 -11.55 1.94
C VAL A 19 -48.97 -11.16 0.61
N SER A 20 -49.26 -9.87 0.42
CA SER A 20 -49.69 -9.32 -0.87
C SER A 20 -48.47 -9.14 -1.77
N GLY A 21 -48.31 -9.99 -2.78
CA GLY A 21 -47.23 -9.87 -3.76
C GLY A 21 -47.51 -8.76 -4.76
N GLU A 22 -47.04 -7.54 -4.48
CA GLU A 22 -46.97 -6.46 -5.47
C GLU A 22 -45.53 -6.34 -5.96
N VAL A 23 -45.29 -6.69 -7.22
CA VAL A 23 -43.97 -6.59 -7.85
C VAL A 23 -43.78 -5.13 -8.27
N VAL A 24 -42.99 -4.38 -7.51
CA VAL A 24 -42.59 -3.01 -7.86
C VAL A 24 -41.45 -3.09 -8.87
N GLU A 25 -41.69 -2.61 -10.10
CA GLU A 25 -40.63 -2.40 -11.09
C GLU A 25 -39.70 -1.27 -10.62
N THR A 26 -38.44 -1.59 -10.36
CA THR A 26 -37.40 -0.59 -10.07
C THR A 26 -36.82 -0.05 -11.38
N GLU A 27 -36.86 1.27 -11.57
CA GLU A 27 -36.20 1.92 -12.70
C GLU A 27 -34.68 1.73 -12.59
N ILE A 28 -34.11 1.05 -13.58
CA ILE A 28 -32.68 0.76 -13.68
C ILE A 28 -31.95 2.06 -14.04
N ILE A 29 -31.32 2.72 -13.07
CA ILE A 29 -30.36 3.80 -13.32
C ILE A 29 -29.14 3.16 -14.00
N LYS A 30 -28.99 3.38 -15.31
CA LYS A 30 -27.80 2.99 -16.07
C LYS A 30 -26.65 3.93 -15.71
N GLU A 31 -25.87 3.60 -14.68
CA GLU A 31 -24.54 4.17 -14.54
C GLU A 31 -23.64 3.61 -15.63
N THR A 32 -23.38 4.43 -16.65
CA THR A 32 -22.34 4.20 -17.65
C THR A 32 -20.97 4.20 -16.94
N HIS A 33 -20.43 3.02 -16.67
CA HIS A 33 -19.02 2.85 -16.36
C HIS A 33 -18.20 3.20 -17.61
N GLU A 34 -17.78 4.46 -17.73
CA GLU A 34 -16.74 4.86 -18.66
C GLU A 34 -15.42 4.21 -18.24
N ASN A 35 -14.93 3.30 -19.09
CA ASN A 35 -13.56 2.78 -19.04
C ASN A 35 -12.58 3.93 -19.23
N LYS A 36 -12.11 4.53 -18.13
CA LYS A 36 -10.97 5.45 -18.14
C LYS A 36 -9.69 4.65 -18.32
N ILE A 37 -9.25 4.56 -19.56
CA ILE A 37 -7.87 4.24 -19.93
C ILE A 37 -6.99 5.38 -19.40
N GLY A 38 -6.36 5.17 -18.25
CA GLY A 38 -5.53 6.18 -17.58
C GLY A 38 -4.76 5.64 -16.39
N GLU A 39 -4.20 4.43 -16.47
CA GLU A 39 -3.53 3.77 -15.34
C GLU A 39 -2.05 3.50 -15.63
N ILE A 40 -1.22 4.53 -15.68
CA ILE A 40 0.24 4.33 -15.51
C ILE A 40 0.87 5.43 -14.64
N SER A 41 0.33 6.66 -14.61
CA SER A 41 0.87 7.76 -13.79
C SER A 41 0.42 7.77 -12.32
N ASN A 42 -0.66 7.07 -11.97
CA ASN A 42 -1.29 7.19 -10.65
C ASN A 42 -0.56 6.40 -9.54
N SER A 43 0.10 5.30 -9.89
CA SER A 43 0.71 4.39 -8.91
C SER A 43 1.68 5.06 -7.93
N ILE A 44 2.47 6.05 -8.37
CA ILE A 44 3.42 6.74 -7.47
C ILE A 44 2.70 7.70 -6.52
N GLN A 45 1.64 8.36 -6.99
CA GLN A 45 0.82 9.24 -6.14
C GLN A 45 0.03 8.41 -5.13
N ASP A 46 -0.49 7.26 -5.56
CA ASP A 46 -1.21 6.32 -4.71
C ASP A 46 -0.30 5.78 -3.58
N ILE A 47 0.94 5.39 -3.90
CA ILE A 47 1.91 4.93 -2.88
C ILE A 47 2.19 6.02 -1.83
N LYS A 48 2.37 7.28 -2.24
CA LYS A 48 2.62 8.38 -1.29
C LYS A 48 1.39 8.64 -0.42
N LYS A 49 0.19 8.60 -1.02
CA LYS A 49 -1.07 8.79 -0.30
C LYS A 49 -1.31 7.68 0.73
N ASP A 50 -1.09 6.43 0.36
CA ASP A 50 -1.22 5.27 1.25
C ASP A 50 -0.19 5.32 2.38
N TYR A 51 1.02 5.78 2.10
CA TYR A 51 2.06 6.01 3.10
C TYR A 51 1.64 7.08 4.10
N GLU A 52 1.19 8.25 3.63
CA GLU A 52 0.75 9.34 4.50
C GLU A 52 -0.46 8.94 5.35
N TYR A 53 -1.43 8.24 4.74
CA TYR A 53 -2.60 7.73 5.44
C TYR A 53 -2.22 6.73 6.54
N THR A 54 -1.38 5.74 6.21
CA THR A 54 -0.94 4.73 7.17
C THR A 54 -0.10 5.36 8.28
N ARG A 55 0.77 6.33 7.95
CA ARG A 55 1.56 7.08 8.94
C ARG A 55 0.66 7.88 9.88
N GLY A 56 -0.34 8.57 9.35
CA GLY A 56 -1.33 9.31 10.15
C GLY A 56 -2.11 8.39 11.10
N ASN A 57 -2.56 7.24 10.60
CA ASN A 57 -3.24 6.24 11.43
C ASN A 57 -2.35 5.69 12.54
N LEU A 58 -1.07 5.40 12.25
CA LEU A 58 -0.13 4.92 13.27
C LEU A 58 0.12 6.00 14.34
N TYR A 59 0.28 7.26 13.96
CA TYR A 59 0.39 8.35 14.93
C TYR A 59 -0.86 8.46 15.82
N SER A 60 -2.06 8.44 15.22
CA SER A 60 -3.30 8.49 16.01
C SER A 60 -3.44 7.31 16.96
N LEU A 61 -3.00 6.11 16.54
CA LEU A 61 -3.03 4.92 17.39
C LEU A 61 -2.03 5.01 18.55
N ILE A 62 -0.83 5.54 18.31
CA ILE A 62 0.18 5.74 19.35
C ILE A 62 -0.29 6.79 20.36
N GLU A 63 -0.83 7.91 19.90
CA GLU A 63 -1.35 8.98 20.76
C GLU A 63 -2.51 8.49 21.64
N LYS A 64 -3.52 7.88 21.04
CA LYS A 64 -4.64 7.27 21.78
C LYS A 64 -4.18 6.12 22.68
N GLY A 65 -3.17 5.37 22.25
CA GLY A 65 -2.55 4.32 23.04
C GLY A 65 -1.86 4.87 24.30
N GLN A 66 -1.14 5.98 24.19
CA GLN A 66 -0.52 6.66 25.34
C GLN A 66 -1.57 7.21 26.29
N GLU A 67 -2.65 7.81 25.78
CA GLU A 67 -3.77 8.27 26.61
C GLU A 67 -4.44 7.09 27.35
N ALA A 68 -4.70 5.99 26.64
CA ALA A 68 -5.25 4.76 27.23
C ALA A 68 -4.32 4.16 28.30
N ILE A 69 -3.00 4.18 28.07
CA ILE A 69 -1.99 3.74 29.05
C ILE A 69 -2.06 4.61 30.30
N ASN A 70 -2.13 5.94 30.16
CA ASN A 70 -2.25 6.83 31.31
C ASN A 70 -3.55 6.58 32.09
N GLY A 71 -4.68 6.42 31.38
CA GLY A 71 -5.97 6.12 32.00
C GLY A 71 -6.00 4.79 32.75
N ILE A 72 -5.43 3.73 32.16
CA ILE A 72 -5.38 2.42 32.83
C ILE A 72 -4.38 2.41 33.99
N LEU A 73 -3.28 3.17 33.91
CA LEU A 73 -2.33 3.32 35.01
C LEU A 73 -2.96 4.06 36.19
N GLN A 74 -3.75 5.10 35.92
CA GLN A 74 -4.50 5.79 36.97
C GLN A 74 -5.53 4.85 37.62
N LEU A 75 -6.31 4.11 36.82
CA LEU A 75 -7.24 3.11 37.34
C LEU A 75 -6.53 2.01 38.13
N ALA A 76 -5.36 1.56 37.67
CA ALA A 76 -4.57 0.54 38.36
C ALA A 76 -4.05 1.05 39.72
N GLN A 77 -3.66 2.32 39.81
CA GLN A 77 -3.27 2.96 41.07
C GLN A 77 -4.44 3.12 42.03
N GLU A 78 -5.61 3.54 41.54
CA GLU A 78 -6.82 3.73 42.38
C GLU A 78 -7.41 2.40 42.87
N SER A 79 -7.38 1.36 42.04
CA SER A 79 -7.96 0.05 42.35
C SER A 79 -7.02 -0.91 43.08
N GLU A 80 -5.72 -0.59 43.12
CA GLU A 80 -4.65 -1.45 43.65
C GLU A 80 -4.67 -2.89 43.08
N MET A 81 -5.24 -3.09 41.88
CA MET A 81 -5.41 -4.41 41.28
C MET A 81 -4.15 -4.82 40.49
N PRO A 82 -3.45 -5.90 40.88
CA PRO A 82 -2.26 -6.37 40.14
C PRO A 82 -2.55 -6.70 38.67
N ARG A 83 -3.78 -7.15 38.38
CA ARG A 83 -4.23 -7.47 37.03
C ARG A 83 -4.29 -6.23 36.12
N ALA A 84 -4.60 -5.06 36.67
CA ALA A 84 -4.66 -3.82 35.88
C ALA A 84 -3.26 -3.41 35.38
N TYR A 85 -2.22 -3.61 36.19
CA TYR A 85 -0.82 -3.39 35.77
C TYR A 85 -0.36 -4.36 34.68
N GLU A 86 -0.82 -5.61 34.71
CA GLU A 86 -0.51 -6.58 33.65
C GLU A 86 -1.13 -6.16 32.31
N VAL A 87 -2.39 -5.72 32.32
CA VAL A 87 -3.07 -5.20 31.12
C VAL A 87 -2.41 -3.92 30.64
N ALA A 88 -1.99 -3.03 31.55
CA ALA A 88 -1.20 -1.84 31.21
C ALA A 88 0.11 -2.23 30.50
N GLY A 89 0.82 -3.25 30.99
CA GLY A 89 2.01 -3.79 30.34
C GLY A 89 1.75 -4.34 28.93
N GLN A 90 0.62 -5.01 28.73
CA GLN A 90 0.20 -5.48 27.40
C GLN A 90 -0.15 -4.32 26.46
N LEU A 91 -0.83 -3.28 26.96
CA LEU A 91 -1.11 -2.06 26.20
C LEU A 91 0.18 -1.34 25.78
N ILE A 92 1.14 -1.19 26.70
CA ILE A 92 2.46 -0.60 26.41
C ILE A 92 3.16 -1.39 25.31
N LYS A 93 3.15 -2.73 25.38
CA LYS A 93 3.72 -3.58 24.33
C LYS A 93 3.05 -3.34 22.97
N ASN A 94 1.72 -3.27 22.93
CA ASN A 94 1.00 -3.02 21.67
C ASN A 94 1.33 -1.64 21.08
N VAL A 95 1.52 -0.61 21.92
CA VAL A 95 1.94 0.73 21.48
C VAL A 95 3.39 0.73 20.98
N ALA A 96 4.28 -0.03 21.64
CA ALA A 96 5.65 -0.21 21.18
C ALA A 96 5.68 -0.91 19.81
N ASP A 97 4.93 -2.00 19.63
CA ASP A 97 4.82 -2.71 18.35
C ASP A 97 4.25 -1.81 17.23
N ALA A 98 3.32 -0.90 17.55
CA ALA A 98 2.80 0.09 16.61
C ALA A 98 3.85 1.16 16.24
N THR A 99 4.68 1.55 17.20
CA THR A 99 5.80 2.49 16.99
C THR A 99 6.89 1.86 16.12
N ASP A 100 7.21 0.59 16.34
CA ASP A 100 8.15 -0.16 15.51
C ASP A 100 7.65 -0.30 14.06
N LYS A 101 6.34 -0.57 13.88
CA LYS A 101 5.72 -0.58 12.55
C LYS A 101 5.82 0.77 11.84
N LEU A 102 5.73 1.88 12.57
CA LEU A 102 5.92 3.23 12.01
C LEU A 102 7.36 3.42 11.53
N MET A 103 8.35 2.98 12.31
CA MET A 103 9.75 3.05 11.93
C MET A 103 10.06 2.15 10.72
N ASP A 104 9.47 0.96 10.66
CA ASP A 104 9.63 0.06 9.51
C ASP A 104 8.95 0.59 8.24
N LEU A 105 7.83 1.30 8.37
CA LEU A 105 7.18 2.00 7.27
C LEU A 105 8.10 3.09 6.69
N GLN A 106 8.79 3.86 7.54
CA GLN A 106 9.81 4.82 7.10
C GLN A 106 10.97 4.14 6.35
N LYS A 107 11.49 3.02 6.85
CA LYS A 107 12.56 2.26 6.17
C LYS A 107 12.09 1.74 4.80
N LYS A 108 10.87 1.21 4.72
CA LYS A 108 10.29 0.71 3.47
C LYS A 108 10.15 1.81 2.42
N LEU A 109 9.69 3.00 2.80
CA LEU A 109 9.62 4.14 1.87
C LEU A 109 11.01 4.49 1.34
N LYS A 110 12.01 4.60 2.24
CA LYS A 110 13.39 4.90 1.84
C LYS A 110 13.95 3.85 0.88
N ASN A 111 13.72 2.57 1.14
CA ASN A 111 14.15 1.48 0.26
C ASN A 111 13.47 1.56 -1.11
N ILE A 112 12.16 1.85 -1.17
CA ILE A 112 11.43 2.04 -2.44
C ILE A 112 11.97 3.24 -3.23
N GLU A 113 12.36 4.31 -2.55
CA GLU A 113 12.97 5.48 -3.19
C GLU A 113 14.40 5.21 -3.66
N GLU A 114 15.20 4.46 -2.90
CA GLU A 114 16.55 4.03 -3.28
C GLU A 114 16.54 3.06 -4.46
N ASP A 115 15.58 2.14 -4.54
CA ASP A 115 15.44 1.22 -5.67
C ASP A 115 14.92 1.92 -6.94
N LYS A 116 14.32 3.10 -6.82
CA LYS A 116 13.94 3.96 -7.95
C LYS A 116 15.10 4.82 -8.46
N GLN A 117 16.17 4.98 -7.68
CA GLN A 117 17.41 5.59 -8.19
C GLN A 117 18.10 4.55 -9.09
N PRO A 118 18.31 4.82 -10.39
CA PRO A 118 19.05 3.90 -11.22
C PRO A 118 20.46 3.78 -10.64
N ARG A 119 20.78 2.60 -10.06
CA ARG A 119 22.15 2.17 -9.74
C ARG A 119 22.92 1.89 -11.05
N GLY A 120 22.84 2.81 -12.00
CA GLY A 120 23.63 2.82 -13.23
C GLY A 120 24.89 3.64 -13.00
N PRO A 121 26.02 3.28 -13.65
CA PRO A 121 27.27 4.01 -13.48
C PRO A 121 27.08 5.48 -13.87
N THR A 122 27.30 6.39 -12.92
CA THR A 122 27.20 7.85 -13.09
C THR A 122 28.20 8.41 -14.09
N ASN A 123 29.17 7.62 -14.53
CA ASN A 123 30.13 7.96 -15.57
C ASN A 123 30.29 6.79 -16.54
N VAL A 124 29.55 6.81 -17.65
CA VAL A 124 29.90 5.99 -18.81
C VAL A 124 30.95 6.79 -19.59
N THR A 125 32.24 6.60 -19.27
CA THR A 125 33.33 7.19 -20.05
C THR A 125 33.35 6.49 -21.41
N ASN A 126 32.63 7.04 -22.39
CA ASN A 126 32.66 6.58 -23.76
C ASN A 126 34.09 6.79 -24.28
N ALA A 127 34.90 5.73 -24.30
CA ALA A 127 36.23 5.73 -24.89
C ALA A 127 36.13 5.75 -26.42
N LEU A 128 35.51 6.80 -26.96
CA LEU A 128 35.36 7.00 -28.40
C LEU A 128 36.67 7.58 -28.95
N PHE A 129 37.47 6.73 -29.59
CA PHE A 129 38.66 7.18 -30.32
C PHE A 129 38.24 7.87 -31.62
N VAL A 130 38.21 9.20 -31.61
CA VAL A 130 38.01 10.01 -32.81
C VAL A 130 39.36 10.24 -33.50
N GLY A 131 39.68 9.37 -34.46
CA GLY A 131 40.91 9.42 -35.26
C GLY A 131 40.86 8.43 -36.43
N SER A 132 41.92 8.36 -37.22
CA SER A 132 41.99 7.42 -38.35
C SER A 132 42.29 5.99 -37.86
N THR A 133 41.84 4.98 -38.63
CA THR A 133 42.12 3.56 -38.32
C THR A 133 43.62 3.25 -38.22
N ALA A 134 44.45 4.03 -38.92
CA ALA A 134 45.90 3.97 -38.88
C ALA A 134 46.49 4.42 -37.53
N GLU A 135 45.89 5.44 -36.89
CA GLU A 135 46.34 5.95 -35.59
C GLU A 135 45.93 5.03 -34.44
N LEU A 136 44.73 4.45 -34.52
CA LEU A 136 44.28 3.43 -33.56
C LEU A 136 45.23 2.21 -33.58
N SER A 137 45.63 1.76 -34.77
CA SER A 137 46.57 0.65 -34.95
C SER A 137 47.97 0.93 -34.39
N LYS A 138 48.45 2.18 -34.47
CA LYS A 138 49.73 2.60 -33.87
C LYS A 138 49.65 2.63 -32.34
N LEU A 139 48.52 3.09 -31.79
CA LEU A 139 48.29 3.15 -30.36
C LEU A 139 48.29 1.75 -29.73
N LEU A 140 47.59 0.79 -30.36
CA LEU A 140 47.57 -0.61 -29.92
C LEU A 140 48.96 -1.26 -29.93
N LYS A 141 49.74 -1.04 -31.00
CA LYS A 141 51.12 -1.55 -31.11
C LYS A 141 52.09 -0.92 -30.11
N LYS A 142 51.84 0.33 -29.72
CA LYS A 142 52.65 1.02 -28.70
C LYS A 142 52.32 0.52 -27.30
N GLN A 143 51.05 0.19 -27.03
CA GLN A 143 50.65 -0.42 -25.76
C GLN A 143 51.19 -1.84 -25.61
N SER A 144 51.13 -2.68 -26.65
CA SER A 144 51.64 -4.06 -26.58
C SER A 144 53.15 -4.12 -26.32
N LYS A 145 53.93 -3.19 -26.90
CA LYS A 145 55.38 -3.09 -26.65
C LYS A 145 55.75 -2.61 -25.25
N LYS A 146 54.86 -1.84 -24.59
CA LYS A 146 55.12 -1.26 -23.27
C LYS A 146 54.84 -2.25 -22.13
N THR A 147 54.24 -3.41 -22.43
CA THR A 147 53.99 -4.50 -21.48
C THR A 147 55.08 -5.56 -21.53
N GLU A 148 56.04 -5.43 -22.45
CA GLU A 148 57.18 -6.35 -22.64
C GLU A 148 58.51 -5.78 -22.10
N GLU A 149 58.46 -4.63 -21.41
CA GLU A 149 59.54 -4.09 -20.54
C GLU A 149 59.12 -4.17 -19.07
#